data_AF-C7G653-F1
#
_entry.id   AF-C7G653-F1
#
_cell.length_a   1.000
_cell.length_b   1.000
_cell.length_c   1.000
_cell.angle_alpha   90.00
_cell.angle_beta   90.00
_cell.angle_gamma   90.00
#
_symmetry.space_group_name_H-M   'P 1'
#
loop_
_entity.id
_entity.type
_entity.pdbx_description
1 polymer ?
#
loop_
_entity_poly.entity_id
_entity_poly.type
_entity_poly.pdbx_seq_one_letter_code
_entity_poly.pdbx_strand_id
1 'polypeptide(L)'
;GWPEHVGIVVSVSGNTIKIIEGNKSDSVSYREIAVNGRYIRGYGVPEYSSKATSAGSGSGNGGGLKYSKGDIVNFTGSKHYASANATSGPSCKAGKAKVTDTAEGTKHPYHLIAVNGSGSTVYGWVNASDIAGASTAAASGSIAEGKTVKVKNSATKYATGQTIPSWVKSRKYTVQKIDGDRALLKEITSWVKISDLELA
;
A
#
# COMPACT_ATOMS: atom_id res chain seq x y z
N GLY A 1 -26.67 -30.45 16.38
CA GLY A 1 -27.28 -29.22 16.92
C GLY A 1 -27.46 -28.26 15.77
N TRP A 2 -28.69 -27.85 15.51
CA TRP A 2 -29.03 -26.93 14.43
C TRP A 2 -28.59 -25.50 14.80
N PRO A 3 -28.08 -24.68 13.86
CA PRO A 3 -27.89 -23.27 14.13
C PRO A 3 -29.26 -22.62 14.32
N GLU A 4 -29.55 -22.17 15.54
CA GLU A 4 -30.82 -21.52 15.91
C GLU A 4 -30.74 -19.99 15.87
N HIS A 5 -29.54 -19.44 15.64
CA HIS A 5 -29.30 -17.99 15.73
C HIS A 5 -28.26 -17.50 14.71
N VAL A 6 -28.44 -16.29 14.20
CA VAL A 6 -27.49 -15.58 13.32
C VAL A 6 -27.38 -14.12 13.73
N GLY A 7 -26.19 -13.54 13.53
CA GLY A 7 -25.92 -12.12 13.76
C GLY A 7 -24.87 -11.61 12.77
N ILE A 8 -24.69 -10.29 12.71
CA ILE A 8 -23.71 -9.64 11.84
C ILE A 8 -22.52 -9.19 12.69
N VAL A 9 -21.31 -9.57 12.30
CA VAL A 9 -20.08 -9.08 12.92
C VAL A 9 -19.90 -7.61 12.52
N VAL A 10 -19.85 -6.71 13.50
CA VAL A 10 -19.67 -5.26 13.26
C VAL A 10 -18.24 -4.82 13.54
N SER A 11 -17.51 -5.51 14.40
CA SER A 11 -16.08 -5.31 14.62
C SER A 11 -15.42 -6.53 15.27
N VAL A 12 -14.11 -6.63 15.12
CA VAL A 12 -13.26 -7.60 15.80
C VAL A 12 -12.15 -6.83 16.50
N SER A 13 -11.93 -7.10 17.78
CA SER A 13 -10.83 -6.50 18.56
C SER A 13 -10.15 -7.60 19.37
N GLY A 14 -8.89 -7.87 19.08
CA GLY A 14 -8.16 -9.00 19.65
C GLY A 14 -8.91 -10.32 19.43
N ASN A 15 -9.19 -11.03 20.53
CA ASN A 15 -9.93 -12.28 20.53
C ASN A 15 -11.44 -12.12 20.79
N THR A 16 -11.99 -10.91 20.65
CA THR A 16 -13.42 -10.63 20.85
C THR A 16 -14.05 -10.12 19.56
N ILE A 17 -15.19 -10.70 19.18
CA ILE A 17 -16.04 -10.17 18.12
C ILE A 17 -17.23 -9.44 18.74
N LYS A 18 -17.52 -8.25 18.24
CA LYS A 18 -18.75 -7.52 18.52
C LYS A 18 -19.73 -7.82 17.40
N ILE A 19 -20.89 -8.32 17.78
CA ILE A 19 -21.98 -8.65 16.86
C ILE A 19 -23.19 -7.75 17.12
N ILE A 20 -23.97 -7.48 16.08
CA ILE A 20 -25.34 -7.00 16.17
C ILE A 20 -26.28 -8.14 15.79
N GLU A 21 -27.26 -8.42 16.63
CA GLU A 21 -28.21 -9.52 16.43
C GLU A 21 -29.62 -9.07 16.80
N GLY A 22 -30.62 -9.72 16.20
CA GLY A 22 -32.02 -9.51 16.51
C GLY A 22 -32.53 -10.50 17.54
N ASN A 23 -33.70 -10.22 18.12
CA ASN A 23 -34.36 -11.09 19.10
C ASN A 23 -33.51 -11.42 20.33
N LYS A 24 -32.61 -10.51 20.72
CA LYS A 24 -31.96 -10.57 22.03
C LYS A 24 -32.91 -9.90 23.02
N SER A 25 -33.73 -10.71 23.68
CA SER A 25 -34.80 -10.22 24.57
C SER A 25 -35.75 -9.27 23.83
N ASP A 26 -36.34 -9.74 22.72
CA ASP A 26 -37.28 -9.00 21.87
C ASP A 26 -36.74 -7.68 21.29
N SER A 27 -35.41 -7.53 21.19
CA SER A 27 -34.76 -6.31 20.69
C SER A 27 -33.60 -6.61 19.72
N VAL A 28 -33.20 -5.58 18.96
CA VAL A 28 -31.90 -5.55 18.28
C VAL A 28 -30.87 -5.02 19.26
N SER A 29 -29.81 -5.77 19.47
CA SER A 29 -28.80 -5.43 20.48
C SER A 29 -27.41 -5.89 20.08
N TYR A 30 -26.41 -5.27 20.70
CA TYR A 30 -25.03 -5.72 20.59
C TYR A 30 -24.72 -6.85 21.59
N ARG A 31 -23.80 -7.72 21.19
CA ARG A 31 -23.17 -8.71 22.07
C ARG A 31 -21.69 -8.81 21.74
N GLU A 32 -20.88 -9.00 22.76
CA GLU A 32 -19.47 -9.34 22.64
C GLU A 32 -19.28 -10.81 22.98
N ILE A 33 -18.58 -11.52 22.10
CA ILE A 33 -18.29 -12.96 22.26
C ILE A 33 -16.86 -13.24 21.84
N ALA A 34 -16.26 -14.28 22.41
CA ALA A 34 -14.91 -14.69 22.03
C ALA A 34 -14.89 -15.25 20.59
N VAL A 35 -13.84 -14.94 19.85
CA VAL A 35 -13.48 -15.61 18.60
C VAL A 35 -13.37 -17.11 18.87
N ASN A 36 -13.95 -17.94 18.00
CA ASN A 36 -14.01 -19.40 18.16
C ASN A 36 -14.71 -19.87 19.44
N GLY A 37 -15.64 -19.07 19.98
CA GLY A 37 -16.46 -19.48 21.12
C GLY A 37 -17.20 -20.79 20.85
N ARG A 38 -17.34 -21.64 21.89
CA ARG A 38 -17.90 -23.01 21.83
C ARG A 38 -19.19 -23.15 21.01
N TYR A 39 -20.01 -22.11 20.97
CA TYR A 39 -21.33 -22.11 20.34
C TYR A 39 -21.35 -21.54 18.92
N ILE A 40 -20.20 -21.12 18.38
CA ILE A 40 -20.08 -20.61 17.01
C ILE A 40 -19.84 -21.77 16.05
N ARG A 41 -20.76 -21.95 15.11
CA ARG A 41 -20.70 -23.02 14.11
C ARG A 41 -19.91 -22.63 12.86
N GLY A 42 -19.80 -21.33 12.58
CA GLY A 42 -19.07 -20.81 11.44
C GLY A 42 -19.47 -19.38 11.12
N TYR A 43 -18.90 -18.86 10.03
CA TYR A 43 -19.14 -17.51 9.52
C TYR A 43 -19.58 -17.59 8.06
N GLY A 44 -20.64 -16.87 7.72
CA GLY A 44 -20.93 -16.55 6.33
C GLY A 44 -20.02 -15.41 5.89
N VAL A 45 -19.28 -15.61 4.80
CA VAL A 45 -18.39 -14.58 4.24
C VAL A 45 -18.97 -14.14 2.90
N PRO A 46 -19.69 -13.01 2.84
CA PRO A 46 -20.15 -12.48 1.56
C PRO A 46 -18.95 -12.08 0.70
N GLU A 47 -19.07 -12.26 -0.63
CA GLU A 47 -18.01 -11.92 -1.59
C GLU A 47 -17.92 -10.40 -1.83
N TYR A 48 -17.54 -9.67 -0.78
CA TYR A 48 -17.40 -8.21 -0.85
C TYR A 48 -16.16 -7.77 -1.65
N SER A 49 -15.23 -8.66 -2.01
CA SER A 49 -14.03 -8.33 -2.80
C SER A 49 -14.37 -7.65 -4.13
N SER A 50 -15.52 -7.98 -4.74
CA SER A 50 -16.00 -7.37 -5.99
C SER A 50 -16.71 -6.02 -5.80
N LYS A 51 -17.10 -5.66 -4.56
CA LYS A 51 -17.79 -4.40 -4.20
C LYS A 51 -17.03 -3.51 -3.22
N ALA A 52 -15.89 -3.97 -2.71
CA ALA A 52 -15.05 -3.24 -1.78
C ALA A 52 -14.26 -2.15 -2.52
N THR A 53 -14.86 -0.97 -2.66
CA THR A 53 -14.06 0.25 -2.78
C THR A 53 -13.25 0.37 -1.49
N SER A 54 -11.92 0.44 -1.60
CA SER A 54 -11.02 0.49 -0.45
C SER A 54 -11.43 1.62 0.50
N ALA A 55 -12.06 1.28 1.63
CA ALA A 55 -12.39 2.24 2.66
C ALA A 55 -11.07 2.75 3.27
N GLY A 56 -10.89 4.07 3.29
CA GLY A 56 -9.73 4.72 3.90
C GLY A 56 -9.58 4.30 5.35
N SER A 57 -8.50 3.58 5.65
CA SER A 57 -8.12 3.24 7.03
C SER A 57 -7.62 4.50 7.72
N GLY A 58 -8.46 5.03 8.61
CA GLY A 58 -8.02 5.94 9.67
C GLY A 58 -7.27 5.17 10.76
N SER A 59 -6.14 5.75 11.16
CA SER A 59 -5.44 5.65 12.44
C SER A 59 -5.31 4.27 13.11
N GLY A 60 -4.09 3.73 13.06
CA GLY A 60 -3.63 2.66 13.94
C GLY A 60 -2.10 2.64 13.97
N ASN A 61 -1.52 3.08 15.10
CA ASN A 61 -0.12 2.86 15.45
C ASN A 61 0.19 1.35 15.46
N GLY A 62 1.30 0.95 14.87
CA GLY A 62 1.82 -0.43 14.94
C GLY A 62 1.68 -1.19 13.62
N GLY A 63 2.33 -0.69 12.58
CA GLY A 63 2.45 -1.34 11.29
C GLY A 63 3.21 -0.39 10.38
N GLY A 64 4.34 -0.84 9.85
CA GLY A 64 5.27 -0.01 9.08
C GLY A 64 4.58 0.87 8.03
N LEU A 65 5.25 1.96 7.67
CA LEU A 65 4.70 2.95 6.75
C LEU A 65 4.23 2.32 5.43
N LYS A 66 2.99 2.63 5.05
CA LYS A 66 2.30 2.13 3.86
C LYS A 66 2.95 2.55 2.55
N TYR A 67 3.58 3.72 2.52
CA TYR A 67 4.20 4.30 1.33
C TYR A 67 5.70 4.48 1.55
N SER A 68 6.49 4.34 0.48
CA SER A 68 7.94 4.46 0.49
C SER A 68 8.40 5.71 -0.25
N LYS A 69 9.58 6.23 0.12
CA LYS A 69 10.26 7.28 -0.62
C LYS A 69 10.44 6.87 -2.09
N GLY A 70 9.94 7.69 -3.01
CA GLY A 70 9.92 7.43 -4.44
C GLY A 70 8.52 7.26 -5.02
N ASP A 71 7.55 6.80 -4.21
CA ASP A 71 6.20 6.52 -4.66
C ASP A 71 5.51 7.78 -5.20
N ILE A 72 4.74 7.61 -6.28
CA ILE A 72 3.77 8.61 -6.73
C ILE A 72 2.41 8.26 -6.14
N VAL A 73 1.87 9.16 -5.34
CA VAL A 73 0.60 9.00 -4.65
C VAL A 73 -0.36 10.11 -5.08
N ASN A 74 -1.66 9.91 -4.85
CA ASN A 74 -2.62 10.99 -4.99
C ASN A 74 -2.89 11.61 -3.61
N PHE A 75 -2.40 12.84 -3.43
CA PHE A 75 -2.65 13.63 -2.23
C PHE A 75 -4.06 14.22 -2.29
N THR A 76 -4.88 13.95 -1.29
CA THR A 76 -6.28 14.40 -1.19
C THR A 76 -6.48 15.49 -0.13
N GLY A 77 -5.43 15.81 0.64
CA GLY A 77 -5.50 16.84 1.66
C GLY A 77 -5.49 18.26 1.10
N SER A 78 -5.68 19.22 2.00
CA SER A 78 -5.70 20.65 1.71
C SER A 78 -4.64 21.45 2.49
N LYS A 79 -3.74 20.76 3.21
CA LYS A 79 -2.71 21.35 4.07
C LYS A 79 -1.45 20.48 4.06
N HIS A 80 -0.28 21.12 4.09
CA HIS A 80 1.00 20.47 4.34
C HIS A 80 1.73 21.15 5.50
N TYR A 81 2.71 20.47 6.09
CA TYR A 81 3.43 20.92 7.27
C TYR A 81 4.94 21.05 7.01
N ALA A 82 5.58 22.01 7.68
CA ALA A 82 7.02 22.23 7.53
C ALA A 82 7.88 21.09 8.13
N SER A 83 7.32 20.30 9.05
CA SER A 83 8.00 19.17 9.68
C SER A 83 7.02 18.06 10.05
N ALA A 84 7.54 16.85 10.32
CA ALA A 84 6.75 15.66 10.65
C ALA A 84 5.92 15.79 11.94
N ASN A 85 6.23 16.78 12.80
CA ASN A 85 5.56 17.01 14.09
C ASN A 85 5.00 18.44 14.25
N ALA A 86 5.03 19.25 13.18
CA ALA A 86 4.49 20.61 13.20
C ALA A 86 3.01 20.63 13.57
N THR A 87 2.55 21.66 14.27
CA THR A 87 1.14 21.78 14.68
C THR A 87 0.30 22.52 13.65
N SER A 88 0.94 23.31 12.78
CA SER A 88 0.29 24.14 11.77
C SER A 88 1.08 24.12 10.47
N GLY A 89 0.38 24.45 9.38
CA GLY A 89 0.98 24.52 8.06
C GLY A 89 0.08 25.23 7.06
N PRO A 90 0.64 25.71 5.95
CA PRO A 90 -0.09 26.44 4.93
C PRO A 90 -1.07 25.55 4.15
N SER A 91 -2.04 26.17 3.49
CA SER A 91 -2.96 25.48 2.60
C SER A 91 -2.28 25.07 1.30
N CYS A 92 -2.76 23.97 0.71
CA CYS A 92 -2.30 23.49 -0.59
C CYS A 92 -3.43 22.78 -1.34
N LYS A 93 -3.22 22.56 -2.63
CA LYS A 93 -4.17 21.85 -3.50
C LYS A 93 -3.84 20.36 -3.59
N ALA A 94 -4.88 19.54 -3.58
CA ALA A 94 -4.83 18.12 -3.84
C ALA A 94 -4.33 17.81 -5.26
N GLY A 95 -3.86 16.57 -5.47
CA GLY A 95 -3.40 16.05 -6.75
C GLY A 95 -2.20 15.11 -6.61
N LYS A 96 -1.57 14.75 -7.74
CA LYS A 96 -0.44 13.80 -7.72
C LYS A 96 0.80 14.41 -7.08
N ALA A 97 1.42 13.64 -6.19
CA ALA A 97 2.64 14.03 -5.50
C ALA A 97 3.59 12.85 -5.30
N LYS A 98 4.88 13.14 -5.22
CA LYS A 98 5.93 12.17 -4.96
C LYS A 98 6.26 12.13 -3.47
N VAL A 99 6.28 10.93 -2.89
CA VAL A 99 6.84 10.69 -1.56
C VAL A 99 8.35 10.91 -1.64
N THR A 100 8.85 11.84 -0.86
CA THR A 100 10.27 12.24 -0.86
C THR A 100 10.96 11.97 0.47
N ASP A 101 10.18 11.77 1.52
CA ASP A 101 10.66 11.27 2.81
C ASP A 101 9.54 10.61 3.61
N THR A 102 9.94 9.87 4.65
CA THR A 102 9.05 9.07 5.50
C THR A 102 9.55 9.09 6.95
N ALA A 103 8.67 9.32 7.92
CA ALA A 103 9.01 9.35 9.35
C ALA A 103 7.97 8.60 10.19
N GLU A 104 8.31 7.39 10.59
CA GLU A 104 7.42 6.52 11.36
C GLU A 104 7.18 7.08 12.77
N GLY A 105 5.96 6.90 13.29
CA GLY A 105 5.58 7.35 14.64
C GLY A 105 5.42 8.87 14.80
N THR A 106 5.46 9.65 13.72
CA THR A 106 5.24 11.10 13.74
C THR A 106 3.80 11.48 13.42
N LYS A 107 3.40 12.73 13.73
CA LYS A 107 2.05 13.24 13.42
C LYS A 107 1.76 13.21 11.91
N HIS A 108 2.76 13.55 11.11
CA HIS A 108 2.69 13.66 9.66
C HIS A 108 3.76 12.77 9.06
N PRO A 109 3.48 11.48 8.80
CA PRO A 109 4.52 10.48 8.52
C PRO A 109 5.11 10.53 7.11
N TYR A 110 4.56 11.31 6.18
CA TYR A 110 5.02 11.35 4.78
C TYR A 110 5.35 12.77 4.35
N HIS A 111 6.50 12.96 3.70
CA HIS A 111 6.84 14.20 3.01
C HIS A 111 6.53 14.07 1.52
N LEU A 112 5.66 14.95 1.00
CA LEU A 112 5.21 14.96 -0.38
C LEU A 112 5.66 16.22 -1.11
N ILE A 113 6.04 16.06 -2.38
CA ILE A 113 6.27 17.16 -3.31
C ILE A 113 5.38 16.95 -4.53
N ALA A 114 4.60 17.97 -4.91
CA ALA A 114 3.73 17.95 -6.07
C ALA A 114 4.47 17.55 -7.35
N VAL A 115 3.83 16.71 -8.18
CA VAL A 115 4.32 16.40 -9.52
C VAL A 115 3.97 17.56 -10.45
N ASN A 116 4.91 17.98 -11.30
CA ASN A 116 4.67 19.08 -12.24
C ASN A 116 3.46 18.76 -13.15
N GLY A 117 2.59 19.76 -13.37
CA GLY A 117 1.35 19.60 -14.16
C GLY A 117 0.23 18.81 -13.49
N SER A 118 0.38 18.38 -12.23
CA SER A 118 -0.66 17.60 -11.52
C SER A 118 -1.82 18.43 -10.95
N GLY A 119 -1.69 19.75 -10.94
CA GLY A 119 -2.62 20.65 -10.24
C GLY A 119 -2.43 20.71 -8.71
N SER A 120 -1.61 19.83 -8.14
CA SER A 120 -1.26 19.86 -6.72
C SER A 120 -0.27 20.98 -6.41
N THR A 121 -0.34 21.51 -5.19
CA THR A 121 0.66 22.44 -4.64
C THR A 121 1.23 21.95 -3.31
N VAL A 122 1.14 20.65 -3.03
CA VAL A 122 1.70 20.07 -1.81
C VAL A 122 3.23 20.14 -1.83
N TYR A 123 3.81 20.65 -0.75
CA TYR A 123 5.26 20.72 -0.56
C TYR A 123 5.55 20.64 0.94
N GLY A 124 5.57 19.44 1.49
CA GLY A 124 5.77 19.28 2.93
C GLY A 124 5.27 17.95 3.47
N TRP A 125 5.28 17.86 4.80
CA TRP A 125 4.77 16.72 5.52
C TRP A 125 3.24 16.69 5.49
N VAL A 126 2.64 15.51 5.44
CA VAL A 126 1.18 15.31 5.40
C VAL A 126 0.77 14.12 6.24
N ASN A 127 -0.53 14.05 6.57
CA ASN A 127 -1.08 12.90 7.28
C ASN A 127 -1.20 11.69 6.35
N ALA A 128 -1.12 10.49 6.93
CA ALA A 128 -1.41 9.26 6.19
C ALA A 128 -2.84 9.21 5.62
N SER A 129 -3.81 9.82 6.31
CA SER A 129 -5.21 9.93 5.88
C SER A 129 -5.40 10.80 4.64
N ASP A 130 -4.46 11.69 4.36
CA ASP A 130 -4.54 12.66 3.26
C ASP A 130 -3.92 12.11 1.96
N ILE A 131 -3.64 10.80 1.93
CA ILE A 131 -3.08 10.09 0.79
C ILE A 131 -4.05 8.98 0.38
N ALA A 132 -4.68 9.16 -0.78
CA ALA A 132 -5.61 8.18 -1.34
C ALA A 132 -5.01 7.54 -2.58
N GLY A 133 -5.10 6.22 -2.71
CA GLY A 133 -4.60 5.50 -3.88
C GLY A 133 -3.09 5.64 -4.07
N ALA A 134 -2.37 4.53 -4.03
CA ALA A 134 -1.13 4.48 -4.80
C ALA A 134 -1.58 4.56 -6.26
N SER A 135 -1.54 5.76 -6.87
CA SER A 135 -1.63 5.84 -8.32
C SER A 135 -0.38 5.16 -8.82
N THR A 136 -0.54 3.90 -9.23
CA THR A 136 0.45 2.99 -9.79
C THR A 136 1.20 3.67 -10.94
N ALA A 137 2.16 4.53 -10.63
CA ALA A 137 3.40 4.55 -11.37
C ALA A 137 4.16 3.33 -10.85
N ALA A 138 3.95 2.20 -11.55
CA ALA A 138 4.64 0.92 -11.43
C ALA A 138 5.35 0.65 -10.10
N ALA A 139 4.81 -0.26 -9.26
CA ALA A 139 5.49 -0.91 -8.13
C ALA A 139 6.83 -0.24 -7.74
N SER A 140 6.76 0.92 -7.08
CA SER A 140 7.92 1.80 -6.86
C SER A 140 8.53 1.60 -5.48
N GLY A 141 8.83 0.35 -5.13
CA GLY A 141 10.11 0.18 -4.45
C GLY A 141 11.18 0.55 -5.48
N SER A 142 12.11 1.44 -5.12
CA SER A 142 13.30 1.64 -5.96
C SER A 142 13.95 0.27 -6.19
N ILE A 143 14.22 -0.06 -7.46
CA ILE A 143 14.98 -1.26 -7.78
C ILE A 143 16.36 -1.05 -7.17
N ALA A 144 16.64 -1.81 -6.12
CA ALA A 144 17.83 -1.72 -5.29
C ALA A 144 18.45 -3.10 -5.13
N GLU A 145 19.70 -3.13 -4.70
CA GLU A 145 20.42 -4.37 -4.44
C GLU A 145 19.66 -5.27 -3.46
N GLY A 146 19.63 -6.57 -3.74
CA GLY A 146 18.89 -7.56 -2.97
C GLY A 146 17.38 -7.64 -3.28
N LYS A 147 16.82 -6.75 -4.11
CA LYS A 147 15.40 -6.84 -4.51
C LYS A 147 15.18 -7.87 -5.61
N THR A 148 13.98 -8.42 -5.64
CA THR A 148 13.54 -9.32 -6.70
C THR A 148 12.80 -8.54 -7.78
N VAL A 149 13.22 -8.70 -9.03
CA VAL A 149 12.69 -8.02 -10.22
C VAL A 149 12.33 -9.01 -11.32
N LYS A 150 11.48 -8.59 -12.26
CA LYS A 150 11.22 -9.24 -13.54
C LYS A 150 11.71 -8.33 -14.66
N VAL A 151 12.17 -8.94 -15.74
CA VAL A 151 12.46 -8.22 -16.98
C VAL A 151 11.15 -8.03 -17.73
N LYS A 152 10.79 -6.78 -18.02
CA LYS A 152 9.54 -6.47 -18.72
C LYS A 152 9.47 -7.20 -20.06
N ASN A 153 8.26 -7.59 -20.45
CA ASN A 153 8.09 -8.27 -21.74
C ASN A 153 8.50 -7.38 -22.94
N SER A 154 8.38 -6.06 -22.78
CA SER A 154 8.79 -5.04 -23.76
C SER A 154 10.30 -4.86 -23.91
N ALA A 155 11.12 -5.36 -22.97
CA ALA A 155 12.57 -5.20 -23.03
C ALA A 155 13.15 -6.00 -24.20
N THR A 156 13.94 -5.37 -25.07
CA THR A 156 14.48 -6.04 -26.28
C THR A 156 15.99 -6.29 -26.20
N LYS A 157 16.73 -5.43 -25.48
CA LYS A 157 18.19 -5.45 -25.41
C LYS A 157 18.67 -5.40 -23.98
N TYR A 158 19.68 -6.19 -23.66
CA TYR A 158 20.47 -5.98 -22.45
C TYR A 158 21.18 -4.63 -22.53
N ALA A 159 21.60 -4.11 -21.38
CA ALA A 159 22.38 -2.89 -21.36
C ALA A 159 23.77 -3.04 -22.00
N THR A 160 24.21 -4.29 -22.22
CA THR A 160 25.42 -4.66 -22.97
C THR A 160 25.19 -4.80 -24.49
N GLY A 161 23.94 -4.62 -24.97
CA GLY A 161 23.59 -4.57 -26.40
C GLY A 161 23.08 -5.88 -27.01
N GLN A 162 23.26 -7.03 -26.35
CA GLN A 162 22.73 -8.32 -26.81
C GLN A 162 21.20 -8.35 -26.72
N THR A 163 20.57 -9.12 -27.61
CA THR A 163 19.12 -9.36 -27.56
C THR A 163 18.76 -10.17 -26.32
N ILE A 164 17.70 -9.75 -25.61
CA ILE A 164 17.18 -10.47 -24.44
C ILE A 164 16.40 -11.71 -24.92
N PRO A 165 16.81 -12.93 -24.56
CA PRO A 165 16.04 -14.13 -24.87
C PRO A 165 14.67 -14.13 -24.21
N SER A 166 13.66 -14.71 -24.86
CA SER A 166 12.29 -14.76 -24.32
C SER A 166 12.19 -15.47 -22.97
N TRP A 167 13.03 -16.47 -22.71
CA TRP A 167 13.06 -17.19 -21.43
C TRP A 167 13.41 -16.28 -20.24
N VAL A 168 13.98 -15.10 -20.51
CA VAL A 168 14.40 -14.17 -19.47
C VAL A 168 13.22 -13.37 -18.91
N LYS A 169 12.21 -13.05 -19.72
CA LYS A 169 11.16 -12.06 -19.42
C LYS A 169 10.08 -12.52 -18.42
N SER A 170 9.93 -13.82 -18.24
CA SER A 170 8.88 -14.39 -17.36
C SER A 170 9.43 -14.87 -16.00
N ARG A 171 10.72 -14.68 -15.76
CA ARG A 171 11.41 -15.15 -14.56
C ARG A 171 11.67 -14.02 -13.57
N LYS A 172 11.79 -14.41 -12.31
CA LYS A 172 12.20 -13.53 -11.21
C LYS A 172 13.72 -13.59 -11.06
N TYR A 173 14.34 -12.43 -10.82
CA TYR A 173 15.78 -12.29 -10.63
C TYR A 173 16.08 -11.44 -9.42
N THR A 174 17.21 -11.72 -8.80
CA THR A 174 17.73 -10.89 -7.70
C THR A 174 18.65 -9.83 -8.26
N VAL A 175 18.45 -8.57 -7.88
CA VAL A 175 19.38 -7.49 -8.17
C VAL A 175 20.64 -7.71 -7.35
N GLN A 176 21.75 -8.02 -8.02
CA GLN A 176 23.06 -8.18 -7.39
C GLN A 176 23.75 -6.83 -7.17
N LYS A 177 23.64 -5.91 -8.14
CA LYS A 177 24.30 -4.61 -8.10
C LYS A 177 23.52 -3.56 -8.89
N ILE A 178 23.58 -2.30 -8.46
CA ILE A 178 23.13 -1.15 -9.25
C ILE A 178 24.34 -0.33 -9.74
N ASP A 179 24.31 0.09 -10.99
CA ASP A 179 25.29 0.99 -11.60
C ASP A 179 24.57 1.99 -12.52
N GLY A 180 24.38 3.21 -12.02
CA GLY A 180 23.67 4.27 -12.72
C GLY A 180 22.22 3.88 -13.06
N ASP A 181 21.91 3.77 -14.35
CA ASP A 181 20.60 3.42 -14.88
C ASP A 181 20.42 1.91 -15.13
N ARG A 182 21.35 1.07 -14.65
CA ARG A 182 21.39 -0.38 -14.91
C ARG A 182 21.46 -1.19 -13.62
N ALA A 183 20.93 -2.41 -13.69
CA ALA A 183 20.96 -3.40 -12.62
C ALA A 183 21.59 -4.70 -13.13
N LEU A 184 22.49 -5.28 -12.35
CA LEU A 184 23.07 -6.60 -12.57
C LEU A 184 22.14 -7.65 -11.97
N LEU A 185 21.66 -8.58 -12.78
CA LEU A 185 20.79 -9.67 -12.34
C LEU A 185 21.61 -10.90 -11.99
N LYS A 186 21.52 -11.38 -10.74
CA LYS A 186 22.37 -12.42 -10.16
C LYS A 186 22.34 -13.73 -10.96
N GLU A 187 21.15 -14.20 -11.33
CA GLU A 187 20.96 -15.54 -11.90
C GLU A 187 21.34 -15.63 -13.38
N ILE A 188 21.50 -14.48 -14.06
CA ILE A 188 21.91 -14.42 -15.47
C ILE A 188 23.21 -13.63 -15.68
N THR A 189 23.78 -13.08 -14.60
CA THR A 189 25.00 -12.24 -14.60
C THR A 189 25.01 -11.22 -15.74
N SER A 190 23.88 -10.56 -15.97
CA SER A 190 23.68 -9.66 -17.10
C SER A 190 23.09 -8.33 -16.64
N TRP A 191 23.53 -7.25 -17.27
CA TRP A 191 23.06 -5.90 -16.99
C TRP A 191 21.79 -5.60 -17.78
N VAL A 192 20.73 -5.19 -17.07
CA VAL A 192 19.46 -4.75 -17.65
C VAL A 192 19.20 -3.32 -17.20
N LYS A 193 18.64 -2.48 -18.07
CA LYS A 193 18.25 -1.12 -17.68
C LYS A 193 17.17 -1.17 -16.61
N ILE A 194 17.26 -0.30 -15.61
CA ILE A 194 16.25 -0.17 -14.55
C ILE A 194 14.87 0.15 -15.17
N SER A 195 14.84 0.90 -16.28
CA SER A 195 13.61 1.19 -17.04
C SER A 195 12.94 -0.06 -17.62
N ASP A 196 13.70 -1.13 -17.87
CA ASP A 196 13.25 -2.39 -18.46
C ASP A 196 12.95 -3.46 -17.38
N LEU A 197 12.98 -3.06 -16.12
CA LEU A 197 12.72 -3.91 -14.96
C LEU A 197 11.46 -3.44 -14.22
N GLU A 198 10.80 -4.40 -13.59
CA GLU A 198 9.69 -4.18 -12.67
C GLU A 198 9.91 -5.03 -11.42
N LEU A 199 9.45 -4.57 -10.25
CA LEU A 199 9.51 -5.39 -9.04
C LEU A 199 8.62 -6.64 -9.18
N ALA A 200 9.11 -7.77 -8.68
CA ALA A 200 8.54 -9.10 -8.90
C ALA A 200 7.58 -9.59 -7.83
#